data_AF-A0A662TZU5-F1
#
_entry.id   AF-A0A662TZU5-F1
#
_cell.length_a   1.000
_cell.length_b   1.000
_cell.length_c   1.000
_cell.angle_alpha   90.00
_cell.angle_beta   90.00
_cell.angle_gamma   90.00
#
_symmetry.space_group_name_H-M   'P 1'
#
loop_
_entity.id
_entity.type
_entity.pdbx_description
1 polymer ?
#
loop_
_entity_poly.entity_id
_entity_poly.type
_entity_poly.pdbx_seq_one_letter_code
_entity_poly.pdbx_strand_id
1 'polypeptide(L)'
;MILDKVLSKCPWTLVLLFKLKDLGGEATALEIAKELGIRTYVVKRGMWWLKKFKAVEENVSAEPKKFKMTIEAIRALDKIVLNKWVKGNTTVVLHGVMFYVFICRSKEIVVKTVPREVVDTVRSYTMKGIIDVNLLYEKTGFSKPLISLALRVIKTLSG
;
A
#
# COMPACT_ATOMS: atom_id res chain seq x y z
N MET A 1 -3.41 -9.53 15.28
CA MET A 1 -3.92 -10.15 14.02
C MET A 1 -2.84 -10.14 12.93
N ILE A 2 -3.00 -10.88 11.82
CA ILE A 2 -2.01 -10.91 10.70
C ILE A 2 -1.67 -9.50 10.21
N LEU A 3 -2.70 -8.66 10.08
CA LEU A 3 -2.55 -7.28 9.61
C LEU A 3 -1.65 -6.45 10.54
N ASP A 4 -1.84 -6.54 11.87
CA ASP A 4 -0.99 -5.81 12.83
C ASP A 4 0.48 -6.22 12.73
N LYS A 5 0.75 -7.52 12.51
CA LYS A 5 2.13 -8.02 12.31
C LYS A 5 2.74 -7.46 11.03
N VAL A 6 1.97 -7.45 9.94
CA VAL A 6 2.41 -6.87 8.66
C VAL A 6 2.70 -5.39 8.82
N LEU A 7 1.74 -4.62 9.36
CA LEU A 7 1.86 -3.16 9.50
C LEU A 7 3.00 -2.74 10.44
N SER A 8 3.25 -3.50 11.51
CA SER A 8 4.31 -3.17 12.49
C SER A 8 5.71 -3.60 12.06
N LYS A 9 5.86 -4.71 11.32
CA LYS A 9 7.20 -5.27 11.00
C LYS A 9 7.65 -5.03 9.57
N CYS A 10 6.77 -5.17 8.59
CA CYS A 10 7.11 -4.93 7.18
C CYS A 10 5.88 -4.46 6.38
N PRO A 11 5.41 -3.23 6.63
CA PRO A 11 4.16 -2.73 6.06
C PRO A 11 4.14 -2.78 4.54
N TRP A 12 5.29 -2.64 3.89
CA TRP A 12 5.44 -2.67 2.43
C TRP A 12 4.93 -3.98 1.79
N THR A 13 4.90 -5.08 2.54
CA THR A 13 4.39 -6.36 2.05
C THR A 13 2.88 -6.39 1.90
N LEU A 14 2.17 -5.44 2.51
CA LEU A 14 0.71 -5.34 2.41
C LEU A 14 0.25 -5.10 0.97
N VAL A 15 0.99 -4.30 0.19
CA VAL A 15 0.65 -4.08 -1.24
C VAL A 15 0.75 -5.37 -2.05
N LEU A 16 1.66 -6.29 -1.68
CA LEU A 16 1.79 -7.59 -2.32
C LEU A 16 0.60 -8.49 -1.98
N LEU A 17 0.13 -8.45 -0.73
CA LEU A 17 -1.09 -9.17 -0.32
C LEU A 17 -2.31 -8.66 -1.08
N PHE A 18 -2.48 -7.34 -1.21
CA PHE A 18 -3.57 -6.79 -2.02
C PHE A 18 -3.48 -7.23 -3.47
N LYS A 19 -2.28 -7.16 -4.09
CA LYS A 19 -2.14 -7.58 -5.47
C LYS A 19 -2.38 -9.09 -5.64
N LEU A 20 -1.91 -9.91 -4.71
CA LEU A 20 -2.17 -11.35 -4.74
C LEU A 20 -3.68 -11.64 -4.64
N LYS A 21 -4.41 -10.92 -3.79
CA LYS A 21 -5.88 -10.98 -3.72
C LYS A 21 -6.53 -10.55 -5.03
N ASP A 22 -6.10 -9.43 -5.61
CA ASP A 22 -6.61 -8.91 -6.88
C ASP A 22 -6.37 -9.92 -8.04
N LEU A 23 -5.34 -10.76 -7.93
CA LEU A 23 -5.02 -11.87 -8.87
C LEU A 23 -5.76 -13.18 -8.54
N GLY A 24 -6.77 -13.17 -7.68
CA GLY A 24 -7.56 -14.37 -7.33
C GLY A 24 -7.01 -15.17 -6.13
N GLY A 25 -6.04 -14.64 -5.41
CA GLY A 25 -5.49 -15.25 -4.18
C GLY A 25 -4.38 -16.27 -4.40
N GLU A 26 -4.01 -16.56 -5.65
CA GLU A 26 -2.89 -17.43 -6.00
C GLU A 26 -2.16 -16.94 -7.25
N ALA A 27 -0.86 -16.67 -7.14
CA ALA A 27 -0.05 -16.17 -8.26
C ALA A 27 1.45 -16.44 -8.08
N THR A 28 2.18 -16.44 -9.18
CA THR A 28 3.64 -16.51 -9.23
C THR A 28 4.28 -15.17 -8.85
N ALA A 29 5.56 -15.20 -8.49
CA ALA A 29 6.32 -13.97 -8.28
C ALA A 29 6.37 -13.06 -9.53
N LEU A 30 6.34 -13.66 -10.73
CA LEU A 30 6.45 -12.94 -12.00
C LEU A 30 5.17 -12.18 -12.32
N GLU A 31 4.01 -12.81 -12.14
CA GLU A 31 2.70 -12.18 -12.36
C GLU A 31 2.53 -10.96 -11.46
N ILE A 32 2.82 -11.11 -10.16
CA ILE A 32 2.74 -10.01 -9.18
C ILE A 32 3.74 -8.89 -9.52
N ALA A 33 4.96 -9.25 -9.93
CA ALA A 33 6.00 -8.30 -10.30
C ALA A 33 5.59 -7.44 -11.50
N LYS A 34 5.05 -8.09 -12.55
CA LYS A 34 4.56 -7.43 -13.76
C LYS A 34 3.46 -6.43 -13.44
N GLU A 35 2.48 -6.86 -12.64
CA GLU A 35 1.33 -6.03 -12.25
C GLU A 35 1.69 -4.80 -11.40
N LEU A 36 2.74 -4.89 -10.59
CA LEU A 36 3.20 -3.78 -9.73
C LEU A 36 4.32 -2.95 -10.37
N GLY A 37 4.84 -3.36 -11.53
CA GLY A 37 6.00 -2.72 -12.16
C GLY A 37 7.27 -2.82 -11.31
N ILE A 38 7.45 -3.91 -10.57
CA ILE A 38 8.60 -4.15 -9.68
C ILE A 38 9.38 -5.40 -10.11
N ARG A 39 10.62 -5.54 -9.65
CA ARG A 39 11.45 -6.72 -9.92
C ARG A 39 10.98 -7.91 -9.08
N THR A 40 11.06 -9.10 -9.66
CA THR A 40 10.65 -10.37 -9.01
C THR A 40 11.35 -10.63 -7.68
N TYR A 41 12.60 -10.17 -7.48
CA TYR A 41 13.28 -10.34 -6.20
C TYR A 41 12.59 -9.57 -5.06
N VAL A 42 11.96 -8.42 -5.35
CA VAL A 42 11.21 -7.64 -4.34
C VAL A 42 10.00 -8.43 -3.89
N VAL A 43 9.28 -9.04 -4.84
CA VAL A 43 8.15 -9.93 -4.57
C VAL A 43 8.59 -11.13 -3.74
N LYS A 44 9.64 -11.86 -4.16
CA LYS A 44 10.14 -13.03 -3.42
C LYS A 44 10.52 -12.69 -1.98
N ARG A 45 11.21 -11.56 -1.76
CA ARG A 45 11.56 -11.08 -0.42
C ARG A 45 10.32 -10.75 0.42
N GLY A 46 9.28 -10.18 -0.20
CA GLY A 46 8.03 -9.87 0.47
C GLY A 46 7.24 -11.12 0.83
N MET A 47 7.16 -12.07 -0.11
CA MET A 47 6.53 -13.37 0.14
C MET A 47 7.22 -14.14 1.27
N TRP A 48 8.55 -14.08 1.37
CA TRP A 48 9.25 -14.67 2.51
C TRP A 48 8.77 -14.12 3.87
N TRP A 49 8.55 -12.80 3.98
CA TRP A 49 7.97 -12.20 5.18
C TRP A 49 6.52 -12.64 5.41
N LEU A 50 5.71 -12.66 4.35
CA LEU A 50 4.31 -13.06 4.43
C LEU A 50 4.16 -14.53 4.83
N LYS A 51 5.06 -15.42 4.40
CA LYS A 51 5.15 -16.81 4.88
C LYS A 51 5.45 -16.86 6.37
N LYS A 52 6.41 -16.06 6.87
CA LYS A 52 6.71 -15.97 8.31
C LYS A 52 5.50 -15.53 9.14
N PHE A 53 4.60 -14.75 8.57
CA PHE A 53 3.37 -14.32 9.23
C PHE A 53 2.18 -15.26 9.02
N LYS A 54 2.37 -16.37 8.29
CA LYS A 54 1.31 -17.30 7.88
C LYS A 54 0.20 -16.64 7.06
N ALA A 55 0.57 -15.60 6.30
CA ALA A 55 -0.36 -14.89 5.42
C ALA A 55 -0.43 -15.51 4.02
N VAL A 56 0.65 -16.18 3.60
CA VAL A 56 0.73 -16.92 2.35
C VAL A 56 1.46 -18.24 2.57
N GLU A 57 1.15 -19.19 1.70
CA GLU A 57 1.81 -20.48 1.55
C GLU A 57 2.44 -20.54 0.15
N GLU A 58 3.47 -21.37 -0.01
CA GLU A 58 4.12 -21.58 -1.30
C GLU A 58 3.78 -22.98 -1.77
N ASN A 59 3.12 -23.09 -2.92
CA ASN A 59 2.86 -24.38 -3.55
C ASN A 59 4.12 -24.85 -4.26
N VAL A 60 4.89 -25.69 -3.57
CA VAL A 60 6.19 -26.18 -4.06
C VAL A 60 6.04 -27.15 -5.23
N SER A 61 4.86 -27.76 -5.39
CA SER A 61 4.56 -28.73 -6.44
C SER A 61 4.14 -28.07 -7.76
N ALA A 62 3.85 -26.76 -7.77
CA ALA A 62 3.51 -26.03 -8.98
C ALA A 62 4.78 -25.50 -9.68
N GLU A 63 4.84 -25.68 -11.00
CA GLU A 63 5.89 -25.11 -11.85
C GLU A 63 5.26 -24.15 -12.88
N PRO A 64 5.56 -22.83 -12.84
CA PRO A 64 6.38 -22.14 -11.85
C PRO A 64 5.73 -22.06 -10.45
N LYS A 65 6.58 -21.96 -9.40
CA LYS A 65 6.14 -21.85 -7.99
C LYS A 65 5.13 -20.72 -7.79
N LYS A 66 4.01 -21.05 -7.15
CA LYS A 66 2.93 -20.10 -6.82
C LYS A 66 2.86 -19.83 -5.33
N PHE A 67 2.47 -18.59 -4.99
CA PHE A 67 2.09 -18.20 -3.64
C PHE A 67 0.59 -18.18 -3.54
N LYS A 68 0.04 -18.77 -2.47
CA LYS A 68 -1.39 -18.83 -2.19
C LYS A 68 -1.69 -18.12 -0.87
N MET A 69 -2.72 -17.28 -0.85
CA MET A 69 -3.16 -16.63 0.39
C MET A 69 -3.84 -17.63 1.33
N THR A 70 -3.60 -17.47 2.64
CA THR A 70 -4.37 -18.18 3.66
C THR A 70 -5.75 -17.56 3.83
N ILE A 71 -6.72 -18.35 4.30
CA ILE A 71 -8.10 -17.88 4.55
C ILE A 71 -8.09 -16.74 5.58
N GLU A 72 -7.23 -16.84 6.59
CA GLU A 72 -7.07 -15.81 7.62
C GLU A 72 -6.56 -14.50 7.04
N ALA A 73 -5.63 -14.55 6.08
CA ALA A 73 -5.13 -13.36 5.41
C ALA A 73 -6.21 -12.72 4.53
N ILE A 74 -7.00 -13.52 3.81
CA ILE A 74 -8.13 -13.04 3.01
C ILE A 74 -9.12 -12.28 3.90
N ARG A 75 -9.58 -12.91 5.00
CA ARG A 75 -10.49 -12.28 5.97
C ARG A 75 -9.92 -11.01 6.59
N ALA A 76 -8.61 -10.96 6.84
CA ALA A 76 -7.96 -9.76 7.36
C ALA A 76 -7.94 -8.62 6.32
N LEU A 77 -7.72 -8.93 5.04
CA LEU A 77 -7.76 -7.93 3.97
C LEU A 77 -9.17 -7.43 3.68
N ASP A 78 -10.19 -8.29 3.73
CA ASP A 78 -11.58 -7.89 3.44
C ASP A 78 -12.06 -6.76 4.37
N LYS A 79 -11.53 -6.69 5.59
CA LYS A 79 -11.83 -5.60 6.54
C LYS A 79 -11.30 -4.23 6.12
N ILE A 80 -10.30 -4.18 5.23
CA ILE A 80 -9.61 -2.94 4.84
C ILE A 80 -9.65 -2.67 3.34
N VAL A 81 -10.16 -3.61 2.53
CA VAL A 81 -10.15 -3.49 1.06
C VAL A 81 -11.02 -2.34 0.55
N LEU A 82 -12.12 -2.03 1.24
CA LEU A 82 -12.99 -0.88 0.93
C LEU A 82 -12.30 0.46 1.18
N ASN A 83 -11.22 0.46 1.95
CA ASN A 83 -10.42 1.63 2.27
C ASN A 83 -9.11 1.66 1.47
N LYS A 84 -9.07 1.02 0.29
CA LYS A 84 -7.92 0.98 -0.63
C LYS A 84 -8.23 1.78 -1.89
N TRP A 85 -7.29 2.64 -2.29
CA TRP A 85 -7.31 3.35 -3.57
C TRP A 85 -5.99 3.14 -4.30
N VAL A 86 -6.03 3.06 -5.64
CA VAL A 86 -4.86 2.81 -6.48
C VAL A 86 -4.86 3.81 -7.64
N LYS A 87 -3.72 4.48 -7.87
CA LYS A 87 -3.51 5.36 -9.03
C LYS A 87 -2.07 5.28 -9.51
N GLY A 88 -1.88 4.79 -10.73
CA GLY A 88 -0.57 4.50 -11.28
C GLY A 88 0.22 3.55 -10.37
N ASN A 89 1.41 3.95 -9.96
CA ASN A 89 2.27 3.15 -9.08
C ASN A 89 2.04 3.40 -7.58
N THR A 90 1.00 4.15 -7.21
CA THR A 90 0.71 4.50 -5.82
C THR A 90 -0.57 3.80 -5.35
N THR A 91 -0.47 3.11 -4.22
CA THR A 91 -1.61 2.53 -3.50
C THR A 91 -1.75 3.23 -2.16
N VAL A 92 -2.95 3.67 -1.82
CA VAL A 92 -3.27 4.32 -0.54
C VAL A 92 -4.26 3.46 0.22
N VAL A 93 -4.03 3.25 1.51
CA VAL A 93 -4.94 2.50 2.38
C VAL A 93 -5.20 3.31 3.64
N LEU A 94 -6.47 3.53 3.98
CA LEU A 94 -6.84 4.10 5.28
C LEU A 94 -7.01 2.97 6.30
N HIS A 95 -6.23 3.00 7.38
CA HIS A 95 -6.35 2.06 8.48
C HIS A 95 -6.31 2.80 9.81
N GLY A 96 -7.42 2.73 10.56
CA GLY A 96 -7.65 3.60 11.72
C GLY A 96 -7.65 5.07 11.30
N VAL A 97 -6.77 5.87 11.90
CA VAL A 97 -6.63 7.32 11.61
C VAL A 97 -5.44 7.65 10.70
N MET A 98 -4.80 6.65 10.11
CA MET A 98 -3.58 6.82 9.31
C MET A 98 -3.80 6.33 7.87
N PHE A 99 -3.39 7.16 6.91
CA PHE A 99 -3.19 6.70 5.54
C PHE A 99 -1.80 6.06 5.42
N TYR A 100 -1.77 4.84 4.90
CA TYR A 100 -0.57 4.17 4.43
C TYR A 100 -0.45 4.39 2.92
N VAL A 101 0.69 4.91 2.48
CA VAL A 101 0.97 5.25 1.09
C VAL A 101 2.10 4.36 0.60
N PHE A 102 1.77 3.42 -0.28
CA PHE A 102 2.68 2.49 -0.92
C PHE A 102 3.04 3.02 -2.31
N ILE A 103 4.34 3.21 -2.58
CA ILE A 103 4.83 3.67 -3.87
C ILE A 103 5.70 2.55 -4.45
N CYS A 104 5.18 1.88 -5.47
CA CYS A 104 5.88 0.81 -6.16
C CYS A 104 6.90 1.40 -7.14
N ARG A 105 8.16 0.99 -7.00
CA ARG A 105 9.27 1.35 -7.89
C ARG A 105 9.94 0.06 -8.33
N SER A 106 10.59 0.06 -9.50
CA SER A 106 11.21 -1.14 -10.07
C SER A 106 12.05 -1.96 -9.06
N LYS A 107 12.79 -1.29 -8.17
CA LYS A 107 13.71 -1.94 -7.21
C LYS A 107 13.19 -2.02 -5.76
N GLU A 108 12.08 -1.37 -5.44
CA GLU A 108 11.61 -1.23 -4.04
C GLU A 108 10.13 -0.87 -3.95
N ILE A 109 9.53 -1.11 -2.77
CA ILE A 109 8.22 -0.56 -2.40
C ILE A 109 8.44 0.39 -1.23
N VAL A 110 8.25 1.68 -1.46
CA VAL A 110 8.38 2.70 -0.42
C VAL A 110 7.06 2.81 0.32
N VAL A 111 7.11 2.86 1.65
CA VAL A 111 5.94 3.09 2.50
C VAL A 111 6.11 4.41 3.22
N LYS A 112 5.08 5.23 3.16
CA LYS A 112 4.95 6.42 3.99
C LYS A 112 3.61 6.40 4.69
N THR A 113 3.51 7.14 5.79
CA THR A 113 2.25 7.30 6.51
C THR A 113 1.95 8.78 6.68
N VAL A 114 0.65 9.12 6.67
CA VAL A 114 0.17 10.47 6.95
C VAL A 114 -1.13 10.38 7.74
N PRO A 115 -1.30 11.15 8.84
CA PRO A 115 -2.55 11.19 9.57
C PRO A 115 -3.70 11.68 8.70
N ARG A 116 -4.89 11.12 8.91
CA ARG A 116 -6.10 11.52 8.21
C ARG A 116 -6.41 13.00 8.39
N GLU A 117 -6.24 13.51 9.61
CA GLU A 117 -6.45 14.94 9.93
C GLU A 117 -5.61 15.87 9.05
N VAL A 118 -4.35 15.50 8.78
CA VAL A 118 -3.47 16.28 7.91
C VAL A 118 -3.99 16.28 6.47
N VAL A 119 -4.43 15.12 5.98
CA VAL A 119 -5.02 15.00 4.64
C VAL A 119 -6.31 15.81 4.52
N ASP A 120 -7.19 15.72 5.51
CA ASP A 120 -8.47 16.44 5.53
C ASP A 120 -8.26 17.96 5.62
N THR A 121 -7.30 18.40 6.44
CA THR A 121 -6.89 19.81 6.54
C THR A 121 -6.37 20.32 5.19
N VAL A 122 -5.39 19.62 4.59
CA VAL A 122 -4.85 20.00 3.28
C VAL A 122 -5.95 19.98 2.21
N ARG A 123 -6.83 18.98 2.23
CA ARG A 123 -7.96 18.87 1.30
C ARG A 123 -8.87 20.11 1.36
N SER A 124 -9.18 20.60 2.55
CA SER A 124 -10.02 21.80 2.72
C SER A 124 -9.46 23.04 2.02
N TYR A 125 -8.13 23.18 1.96
CA TYR A 125 -7.46 24.25 1.22
C TYR A 125 -7.40 23.98 -0.28
N THR A 126 -7.16 22.73 -0.69
CA THR A 126 -7.18 22.37 -2.12
C THR A 126 -8.54 22.58 -2.77
N MET A 127 -9.64 22.36 -2.03
CA MET A 127 -11.00 22.66 -2.49
C MET A 127 -11.23 24.17 -2.72
N LYS A 128 -10.43 25.03 -2.09
CA LYS A 128 -10.40 26.48 -2.31
C LYS A 128 -9.40 26.91 -3.39
N GLY A 129 -8.84 25.95 -4.14
CA GLY A 129 -7.88 26.18 -5.22
C GLY A 129 -6.41 26.27 -4.78
N ILE A 130 -6.10 26.10 -3.49
CA ILE A 130 -4.73 26.20 -2.98
C ILE A 130 -4.04 24.83 -3.07
N ILE A 131 -3.15 24.68 -4.04
CA ILE A 131 -2.37 23.45 -4.27
C ILE A 131 -0.86 23.63 -4.11
N ASP A 132 -0.38 24.87 -4.02
CA ASP A 132 1.04 25.18 -3.83
C ASP A 132 1.52 24.75 -2.43
N VAL A 133 2.66 24.07 -2.39
CA VAL A 133 3.20 23.49 -1.14
C VAL A 133 3.69 24.57 -0.17
N ASN A 134 4.23 25.69 -0.68
CA ASN A 134 4.70 26.77 0.19
C ASN A 134 3.53 27.52 0.81
N LEU A 135 2.50 27.82 0.01
CA LEU A 135 1.31 28.47 0.53
C LEU A 135 0.56 27.58 1.53
N LEU A 136 0.48 26.27 1.28
CA LEU A 136 -0.07 25.32 2.25
C LEU A 136 0.77 25.27 3.53
N TYR A 137 2.10 25.33 3.44
CA TYR A 137 2.98 25.39 4.60
C TYR A 137 2.70 26.62 5.46
N GLU A 138 2.56 27.80 4.85
CA GLU A 138 2.22 29.03 5.55
C GLU A 138 0.84 28.98 6.22
N LYS A 139 -0.14 28.29 5.61
CA LYS A 139 -1.51 28.20 6.12
C LYS A 139 -1.70 27.14 7.20
N THR A 140 -0.96 26.03 7.15
CA THR A 140 -1.19 24.88 8.05
C THR A 140 -0.07 24.65 9.05
N GLY A 141 1.14 25.19 8.81
CA GLY A 141 2.33 24.92 9.60
C GLY A 141 2.88 23.48 9.45
N PHE A 142 2.25 22.62 8.66
CA PHE A 142 2.73 21.24 8.45
C PHE A 142 3.98 21.22 7.58
N SER A 143 4.93 20.34 7.87
CA SER A 143 6.15 20.25 7.06
C SER A 143 5.87 20.00 5.57
N LYS A 144 6.63 20.64 4.69
CA LYS A 144 6.49 20.51 3.23
C LYS A 144 6.48 19.05 2.73
N PRO A 145 7.30 18.12 3.28
CA PRO A 145 7.21 16.70 2.90
C PRO A 145 5.87 16.06 3.26
N LEU A 146 5.28 16.44 4.40
CA LEU A 146 3.99 15.91 4.86
C LEU A 146 2.85 16.45 4.00
N ILE A 147 2.89 17.75 3.65
CA ILE A 147 1.95 18.36 2.69
C ILE A 147 2.04 17.67 1.34
N SER A 148 3.25 17.47 0.82
CA SER A 148 3.45 16.80 -0.48
C SER A 148 2.89 15.38 -0.47
N LEU A 149 3.00 14.67 0.66
CA LEU A 149 2.42 13.35 0.84
C LEU A 149 0.89 13.40 0.92
N ALA A 150 0.32 14.36 1.64
CA ALA A 150 -1.12 14.58 1.72
C ALA A 150 -1.73 14.90 0.35
N LEU A 151 -1.10 15.79 -0.43
CA LEU A 151 -1.50 16.08 -1.81
C LEU A 151 -1.46 14.83 -2.70
N ARG A 152 -0.45 13.97 -2.53
CA ARG A 152 -0.38 12.68 -3.24
C ARG A 152 -1.54 11.76 -2.84
N VAL A 153 -1.88 11.69 -1.55
CA VAL A 153 -3.05 10.96 -1.07
C VAL A 153 -4.31 11.49 -1.75
N ILE A 154 -4.57 12.80 -1.68
CA ILE A 154 -5.74 13.44 -2.29
C ILE A 154 -5.82 13.09 -3.79
N LYS A 155 -4.73 13.24 -4.54
CA LYS A 155 -4.69 12.90 -5.97
C LYS A 155 -5.03 11.42 -6.26
N THR A 156 -4.64 10.52 -5.37
CA THR A 156 -4.91 9.07 -5.47
C THR A 156 -6.37 8.74 -5.12
N LEU A 157 -6.96 9.46 -4.17
CA LEU A 157 -8.35 9.31 -3.77
C LEU A 157 -9.33 9.86 -4.82
N SER A 158 -8.93 10.88 -5.58
CA SER A 158 -9.67 11.41 -6.75
C SER A 158 -9.40 10.59 -8.03
N GLY A 159 -9.16 9.29 -7.88
CA GLY A 159 -8.94 8.34 -8.97
C GLY A 159 -10.24 8.01 -9.69
#